data_AF-A0A2U3L9Q2-F1
#
_entry.id   AF-A0A2U3L9Q2-F1
#
_cell.length_a   1.000
_cell.length_b   1.000
_cell.length_c   1.000
_cell.angle_alpha   90.00
_cell.angle_beta   90.00
_cell.angle_gamma   90.00
#
_symmetry.space_group_name_H-M   'P 1'
#
loop_
_entity.id
_entity.type
_entity.pdbx_description
1 polymer ?
#
loop_
_entity_poly.entity_id
_entity_poly.type
_entity_poly.pdbx_seq_one_letter_code
_entity_poly.pdbx_strand_id
1 'polypeptide(L)'
;MRKFFRRLSALFHRRRLRQELEVEMAAHREMMPAGRQRHFGSALRLQEEAGDQWGWTWLDHLRQDLLYGARSLRRSPGFALTAIAVLSLGIGVNLAELHLFNALLHRLQVRDVDSLARFFRVTSAGTAGNFSLPEIEFYRRHNTVLSAIIAETDVPGIFHAGDSESLAFSLVSGNFFGELGITPVYGRMLDEQDDQPGAPPVAVLSHGYWQSRFSGDPGIVLTTIRLNDKPVRVGYGW
;
A
#
# COMPACT_ATOMS: atom_id res chain seq x y z
N MET A 1 -18.05 19.86 -19.24
CA MET A 1 -18.13 18.52 -19.86
C MET A 1 -18.60 18.52 -21.33
N ARG A 2 -19.70 19.20 -21.72
CA ARG A 2 -20.21 19.21 -23.12
C ARG A 2 -19.21 19.65 -24.21
N LYS A 3 -18.35 20.65 -23.94
CA LYS A 3 -17.27 21.07 -24.88
C LYS A 3 -16.22 19.98 -25.12
N PHE A 4 -15.89 19.19 -24.09
CA PHE A 4 -14.91 18.11 -24.18
C PHE A 4 -15.45 16.95 -25.03
N PHE A 5 -16.72 16.57 -24.85
CA PHE A 5 -17.36 15.53 -25.68
C PHE A 5 -17.61 15.97 -27.13
N ARG A 6 -17.98 17.24 -27.38
CA ARG A 6 -18.08 17.79 -28.76
C ARG A 6 -16.72 17.80 -29.44
N ARG A 7 -15.66 18.17 -28.72
CA ARG A 7 -14.28 17.96 -29.15
C ARG A 7 -14.12 16.47 -29.43
N LEU A 8 -14.08 15.56 -28.46
CA LEU A 8 -13.93 14.10 -28.68
C LEU A 8 -14.67 13.49 -29.90
N SER A 9 -15.93 13.86 -30.16
CA SER A 9 -16.67 13.38 -31.35
C SER A 9 -16.10 13.87 -32.70
N ALA A 10 -15.54 15.09 -32.73
CA ALA A 10 -14.90 15.68 -33.91
C ALA A 10 -13.58 14.98 -34.30
N LEU A 11 -12.95 14.27 -33.36
CA LEU A 11 -11.72 13.49 -33.59
C LEU A 11 -11.99 12.30 -34.49
N PHE A 12 -13.10 11.60 -34.21
CA PHE A 12 -13.54 10.43 -34.97
C PHE A 12 -14.09 10.80 -36.36
N HIS A 13 -14.54 12.04 -36.55
CA HIS A 13 -15.16 12.51 -37.81
C HIS A 13 -14.27 13.49 -38.60
N ARG A 14 -12.95 13.48 -38.37
CA ARG A 14 -11.98 14.44 -38.96
C ARG A 14 -12.08 14.58 -40.48
N ARG A 15 -12.31 13.47 -41.21
CA ARG A 15 -12.48 13.49 -42.67
C ARG A 15 -13.79 14.18 -43.08
N ARG A 16 -14.87 13.90 -42.35
CA ARG A 16 -16.20 14.45 -42.60
C ARG A 16 -16.24 15.96 -42.34
N LEU A 17 -15.63 16.43 -41.25
CA LEU A 17 -15.57 17.86 -40.93
C LEU A 17 -14.75 18.67 -41.95
N ARG A 18 -13.66 18.09 -42.50
CA ARG A 18 -12.91 18.72 -43.60
C ARG A 18 -13.71 18.80 -44.88
N GLN A 19 -14.44 17.73 -45.22
CA GLN A 19 -15.31 17.70 -46.39
C GLN A 19 -16.48 18.69 -46.27
N GLU A 20 -17.12 18.76 -45.10
CA GLU A 20 -18.20 19.72 -44.84
C GLU A 20 -17.69 21.17 -44.95
N LEU A 21 -16.51 21.47 -44.41
CA LEU A 21 -15.89 22.80 -44.54
C LEU A 21 -15.55 23.14 -46.00
N GLU A 22 -15.02 22.19 -46.77
CA GLU A 22 -14.73 22.38 -48.20
C GLU A 22 -15.99 22.68 -49.02
N VAL A 23 -17.07 21.94 -48.76
CA VAL A 23 -18.37 22.15 -49.41
C VAL A 23 -18.96 23.51 -49.03
N GLU A 24 -18.91 23.88 -47.75
CA GLU A 24 -19.42 25.16 -47.25
C GLU A 24 -18.64 26.35 -47.84
N MET A 25 -17.30 26.25 -47.92
CA MET A 25 -16.46 27.26 -48.55
C MET A 25 -16.73 27.41 -50.06
N ALA A 26 -16.95 26.30 -50.77
CA ALA A 26 -17.27 26.32 -52.19
C ALA A 26 -18.63 27.00 -52.46
N ALA A 27 -19.65 26.67 -51.67
CA ALA A 27 -20.96 27.30 -51.75
C ALA A 27 -20.89 28.82 -51.48
N HIS A 28 -20.15 29.23 -50.45
CA HIS A 28 -19.93 30.65 -50.15
C HIS A 28 -19.20 31.40 -51.26
N ARG A 29 -18.29 30.73 -51.97
CA ARG A 29 -17.56 31.33 -53.10
C ARG A 29 -18.47 31.54 -54.31
N GLU A 30 -19.37 30.62 -54.60
CA GLU A 30 -20.34 30.73 -55.71
C GLU A 30 -21.38 31.82 -55.49
N MET A 31 -21.79 32.04 -54.24
CA MET A 31 -22.75 33.09 -53.86
C MET A 31 -22.16 34.51 -53.91
N MET A 32 -20.84 34.68 -54.06
CA MET A 32 -20.22 36.00 -54.17
C MET A 32 -20.37 36.61 -55.57
N PRO A 33 -20.65 37.92 -55.65
CA PRO A 33 -20.78 38.62 -56.93
C PRO A 33 -19.48 38.54 -57.75
N ALA A 34 -19.63 38.40 -59.07
CA ALA A 34 -18.54 38.31 -60.03
C ALA A 34 -17.59 39.51 -59.88
N GLY A 35 -16.35 39.24 -59.44
CA GLY A 35 -15.33 40.26 -59.11
C GLY A 35 -14.79 40.15 -57.69
N ARG A 36 -15.63 39.74 -56.72
CA ARG A 36 -15.22 39.59 -55.30
C ARG A 36 -14.72 38.18 -54.96
N GLN A 37 -15.00 37.19 -55.83
CA GLN A 37 -14.49 35.81 -55.73
C GLN A 37 -12.95 35.71 -55.72
N ARG A 38 -12.26 36.69 -56.32
CA ARG A 38 -10.77 36.76 -56.30
C ARG A 38 -10.23 37.23 -54.94
N HIS A 39 -11.06 37.80 -54.08
CA HIS A 39 -10.71 38.28 -52.74
C HIS A 39 -11.06 37.31 -51.61
N PHE A 40 -11.52 36.08 -51.91
CA PHE A 40 -11.92 35.06 -50.91
C PHE A 40 -10.75 34.56 -50.01
N GLY A 41 -9.53 35.11 -50.17
CA GLY A 41 -8.35 34.66 -49.44
C GLY A 41 -7.80 33.33 -49.96
N SER A 42 -6.62 32.93 -49.48
CA SER A 42 -6.12 31.59 -49.78
C SER A 42 -6.97 30.56 -49.04
N ALA A 43 -7.66 29.69 -49.78
CA ALA A 43 -8.47 28.61 -49.22
C ALA A 43 -7.70 27.77 -48.18
N LEU A 44 -6.38 27.62 -48.38
CA LEU A 44 -5.48 26.93 -47.46
C LEU A 44 -5.43 27.58 -46.07
N ARG A 45 -5.49 28.92 -46.00
CA ARG A 45 -5.37 29.69 -44.75
C ARG A 45 -6.67 29.65 -43.93
N LEU A 46 -7.81 29.66 -44.61
CA LEU A 46 -9.12 29.45 -43.97
C LEU A 46 -9.29 28.02 -43.46
N GLN A 47 -8.73 27.03 -44.18
CA GLN A 47 -8.67 25.64 -43.70
C GLN A 47 -7.74 25.48 -42.49
N GLU A 48 -6.60 26.16 -42.46
CA GLU A 48 -5.69 26.16 -41.31
C GLU A 48 -6.33 26.83 -40.08
N GLU A 49 -6.95 28.01 -40.24
CA GLU A 49 -7.64 28.71 -39.14
C GLU A 49 -8.83 27.90 -38.58
N ALA A 50 -9.60 27.25 -39.45
CA ALA A 50 -10.67 26.34 -39.03
C ALA A 50 -10.12 25.09 -38.33
N GLY A 51 -8.99 24.56 -38.82
CA GLY A 51 -8.27 23.43 -38.22
C GLY A 51 -7.76 23.73 -36.82
N ASP A 52 -7.21 24.93 -36.60
CA ASP A 52 -6.75 25.39 -35.28
C ASP A 52 -7.91 25.60 -34.30
N GLN A 53 -9.06 26.11 -34.78
CA GLN A 53 -10.26 26.26 -33.96
C GLN A 53 -10.85 24.93 -33.50
N TRP A 54 -10.64 23.83 -34.23
CA TRP A 54 -11.12 22.50 -33.86
C TRP A 54 -10.38 21.91 -32.64
N GLY A 55 -9.25 22.50 -32.23
CA GLY A 55 -8.59 22.18 -30.97
C GLY A 55 -7.91 20.81 -30.96
N TRP A 56 -7.44 20.34 -32.12
CA TRP A 56 -6.79 19.03 -32.32
C TRP A 56 -5.33 19.11 -32.72
N THR A 57 -4.85 20.29 -33.09
CA THR A 57 -3.43 20.52 -33.41
C THR A 57 -2.53 20.11 -32.25
N TRP A 58 -2.95 20.29 -30.99
CA TRP A 58 -2.18 19.82 -29.83
C TRP A 58 -1.94 18.31 -29.79
N LEU A 59 -2.86 17.48 -30.32
CA LEU A 59 -2.70 16.01 -30.37
C LEU A 59 -1.74 15.59 -31.48
N ASP A 60 -1.80 16.26 -32.63
CA ASP A 60 -0.85 16.05 -33.72
C ASP A 60 0.55 16.51 -33.29
N HIS A 61 0.66 17.65 -32.59
CA HIS A 61 1.90 18.13 -31.98
C HIS A 61 2.41 17.16 -30.91
N LEU A 62 1.57 16.71 -29.98
CA LEU A 62 1.99 15.75 -28.94
C LEU A 62 2.46 14.43 -29.55
N ARG A 63 1.80 13.94 -30.61
CA ARG A 63 2.26 12.76 -31.35
C ARG A 63 3.60 13.03 -32.05
N GLN A 64 3.76 14.18 -32.70
CA GLN A 64 5.04 14.56 -33.33
C GLN A 64 6.15 14.64 -32.28
N ASP A 65 5.89 15.27 -31.14
CA ASP A 65 6.83 15.42 -30.04
C ASP A 65 7.22 14.06 -29.44
N LEU A 66 6.25 13.15 -29.24
CA LEU A 66 6.53 11.78 -28.78
C LEU A 66 7.39 11.00 -29.79
N LEU A 67 7.07 11.07 -31.08
CA LEU A 67 7.86 10.40 -32.13
C LEU A 67 9.27 11.00 -32.25
N TYR A 68 9.38 12.32 -32.14
CA TYR A 68 10.64 13.04 -32.19
C TYR A 68 11.48 12.72 -30.96
N GLY A 69 10.89 12.73 -29.76
CA GLY A 69 11.50 12.31 -28.51
C GLY A 69 11.99 10.87 -28.56
N ALA A 70 11.17 9.92 -29.04
CA ALA A 70 11.57 8.53 -29.22
C ALA A 70 12.73 8.38 -30.21
N ARG A 71 12.75 9.16 -31.30
CA ARG A 71 13.85 9.17 -32.26
C ARG A 71 15.13 9.76 -31.66
N SER A 72 15.00 10.77 -30.80
CA SER A 72 16.11 11.38 -30.05
C SER A 72 16.72 10.39 -29.06
N LEU A 73 15.88 9.70 -28.27
CA LEU A 73 16.29 8.63 -27.35
C LEU A 73 17.02 7.50 -28.07
N ARG A 74 16.56 7.10 -29.27
CA ARG A 74 17.23 6.10 -30.11
C ARG A 74 18.57 6.55 -30.68
N ARG A 75 18.76 7.86 -30.90
CA ARG A 75 20.04 8.41 -31.40
C ARG A 75 21.11 8.49 -30.31
N SER A 76 20.70 8.61 -29.04
CA SER A 76 21.60 8.77 -27.89
C SER A 76 21.36 7.67 -26.84
N PRO A 77 21.60 6.39 -27.18
CA PRO A 77 21.22 5.26 -26.32
C PRO A 77 21.92 5.28 -24.96
N GLY A 78 23.16 5.77 -24.87
CA GLY A 78 23.89 5.84 -23.59
C GLY A 78 23.20 6.75 -22.56
N PHE A 79 22.82 7.96 -22.97
CA PHE A 79 22.07 8.88 -22.11
C PHE A 79 20.69 8.32 -21.74
N ALA A 80 19.98 7.76 -22.71
CA ALA A 80 18.65 7.18 -22.50
C ALA A 80 18.70 6.02 -21.50
N LEU A 81 19.65 5.09 -21.65
CA LEU A 81 19.82 3.96 -20.74
C LEU A 81 20.13 4.41 -19.31
N THR A 82 21.03 5.38 -19.14
CA THR A 82 21.35 5.92 -17.81
C THR A 82 20.12 6.58 -17.17
N ALA A 83 19.38 7.39 -17.92
CA ALA A 83 18.16 8.03 -17.42
C ALA A 83 17.08 7.00 -17.04
N ILE A 84 16.87 5.97 -17.88
CA ILE A 84 15.93 4.88 -17.60
C ILE A 84 16.36 4.11 -16.36
N ALA A 85 17.66 3.81 -16.19
CA ALA A 85 18.17 3.09 -15.03
C ALA A 85 17.95 3.86 -13.73
N VAL A 86 18.26 5.17 -13.71
CA VAL A 86 18.05 6.04 -12.55
C VAL A 86 16.56 6.15 -12.20
N LEU A 87 15.70 6.38 -13.19
CA LEU A 87 14.24 6.43 -12.99
C LEU A 87 13.69 5.10 -12.49
N SER A 88 14.12 3.99 -13.09
CA SER A 88 13.68 2.65 -12.70
C SER A 88 14.13 2.29 -11.29
N LEU A 89 15.33 2.70 -10.89
CA LEU A 89 15.82 2.50 -9.53
C LEU A 89 15.02 3.34 -8.53
N GLY A 90 14.79 4.62 -8.82
CA GLY A 90 14.00 5.50 -7.97
C GLY A 90 12.56 5.01 -7.79
N ILE A 91 11.89 4.62 -8.87
CA ILE A 91 10.53 4.08 -8.83
C ILE A 91 10.51 2.70 -8.15
N GLY A 92 11.47 1.84 -8.50
CA GLY A 92 11.56 0.46 -8.04
C GLY A 92 11.82 0.35 -6.55
N VAL A 93 12.69 1.19 -5.97
CA VAL A 93 12.94 1.20 -4.52
C VAL A 93 11.68 1.58 -3.74
N ASN A 94 10.98 2.63 -4.16
CA ASN A 94 9.73 3.05 -3.51
C ASN A 94 8.65 1.95 -3.61
N LEU A 95 8.52 1.30 -4.77
CA LEU A 95 7.60 0.17 -4.94
C LEU A 95 8.00 -1.04 -4.09
N ALA A 96 9.29 -1.37 -4.05
CA ALA A 96 9.80 -2.52 -3.29
C ALA A 96 9.53 -2.35 -1.79
N GLU A 97 9.69 -1.14 -1.25
CA GLU A 97 9.38 -0.83 0.14
C GLU A 97 7.88 -1.00 0.43
N LEU A 98 7.01 -0.46 -0.43
CA LEU A 98 5.56 -0.63 -0.30
C LEU A 98 5.15 -2.11 -0.39
N HIS A 99 5.76 -2.85 -1.32
CA HIS A 99 5.51 -4.29 -1.48
C HIS A 99 5.97 -5.09 -0.27
N LEU A 100 7.14 -4.79 0.29
CA LEU A 100 7.64 -5.43 1.50
C LEU A 100 6.69 -5.16 2.68
N PHE A 101 6.30 -3.89 2.87
CA PHE A 101 5.36 -3.51 3.91
C PHE A 101 4.00 -4.19 3.74
N ASN A 102 3.46 -4.20 2.53
CA ASN A 102 2.19 -4.84 2.22
C ASN A 102 2.24 -6.37 2.38
N ALA A 103 3.35 -7.00 2.00
CA ALA A 103 3.57 -8.44 2.18
C ALA A 103 3.69 -8.83 3.65
N LEU A 104 4.32 -7.97 4.48
CA LEU A 104 4.36 -8.16 5.93
C LEU A 104 2.97 -8.00 6.55
N LEU A 105 2.18 -7.01 6.11
CA LEU A 105 0.80 -6.81 6.57
C LEU A 105 -0.12 -7.99 6.22
N HIS A 106 -0.09 -8.49 4.98
CA HIS A 106 -0.95 -9.60 4.55
C HIS A 106 -0.58 -10.95 5.20
N ARG A 107 0.62 -11.06 5.78
CA ARG A 107 1.01 -12.25 6.56
C ARG A 107 0.38 -12.29 7.94
N LEU A 108 -0.08 -11.15 8.46
CA LEU A 108 -0.87 -11.11 9.68
C LEU A 108 -2.29 -11.54 9.30
N GLN A 109 -2.57 -12.84 9.43
CA GLN A 109 -3.90 -13.45 9.21
C GLN A 109 -4.90 -13.04 10.30
N VAL A 110 -4.96 -11.75 10.63
CA VAL A 110 -5.95 -11.26 11.58
C VAL A 110 -7.30 -11.30 10.89
N ARG A 111 -8.27 -11.94 11.55
CA ARG A 111 -9.61 -12.24 11.02
C ARG A 111 -10.30 -11.04 10.35
N ASP A 112 -10.02 -9.84 10.82
CA ASP A 112 -10.54 -8.58 10.26
C ASP A 112 -9.58 -7.41 10.55
N VAL A 113 -8.68 -7.12 9.61
CA VAL A 113 -7.66 -6.07 9.76
C VAL A 113 -8.29 -4.68 9.90
N ASP A 114 -9.42 -4.44 9.23
CA ASP A 114 -10.11 -3.14 9.24
C ASP A 114 -10.81 -2.87 10.58
N SER A 115 -11.04 -3.90 11.39
CA SER A 115 -11.63 -3.80 12.74
C SER A 115 -10.63 -3.48 13.84
N LEU A 116 -9.31 -3.53 13.56
CA LEU A 116 -8.28 -3.37 14.57
C LEU A 116 -8.08 -1.90 14.96
N ALA A 117 -8.24 -1.61 16.25
CA ALA A 117 -7.91 -0.33 16.83
C ALA A 117 -6.78 -0.47 17.86
N ARG A 118 -5.79 0.43 17.79
CA ARG A 118 -4.73 0.54 18.80
C ARG A 118 -5.01 1.72 19.73
N PHE A 119 -5.04 1.43 21.03
CA PHE A 119 -5.20 2.44 22.05
C PHE A 119 -3.89 3.14 22.34
N PHE A 120 -3.93 4.47 22.40
CA PHE A 120 -2.81 5.30 22.81
C PHE A 120 -3.29 6.33 23.83
N ARG A 121 -2.47 6.60 24.85
CA ARG A 121 -2.74 7.72 25.75
C ARG A 121 -2.18 8.99 25.13
N VAL A 122 -3.01 10.00 24.91
CA VAL A 122 -2.57 11.31 24.40
C VAL A 122 -2.53 12.30 25.55
N THR A 123 -1.39 12.97 25.71
CA THR A 123 -1.15 14.00 26.74
C THR A 123 -0.70 15.30 26.08
N SER A 124 -0.69 16.41 26.83
CA SER A 124 -0.18 17.70 26.34
C SER A 124 1.31 17.67 25.97
N ALA A 125 2.07 16.72 26.52
CA ALA A 125 3.47 16.48 26.20
C ALA A 125 3.68 15.51 25.01
N GLY A 126 2.59 15.02 24.40
CA GLY A 126 2.62 14.05 23.31
C GLY A 126 1.90 12.73 23.66
N THR A 127 2.07 11.73 22.80
CA THR A 127 1.51 10.39 23.02
C THR A 127 2.32 9.67 24.10
N ALA A 128 1.69 9.43 25.25
CA ALA A 128 2.27 8.73 26.40
C ALA A 128 1.89 7.24 26.43
N GLY A 129 2.71 6.47 27.15
CA GLY A 129 2.83 5.01 27.04
C GLY A 129 1.77 4.14 27.74
N ASN A 130 2.19 2.88 27.89
CA ASN A 130 1.46 1.68 28.29
C ASN A 130 0.31 1.87 29.28
N PHE A 131 -0.75 1.09 29.08
CA PHE A 131 -1.86 0.96 30.03
C PHE A 131 -1.47 0.01 31.15
N SER A 132 -1.85 0.34 32.38
CA SER A 132 -1.71 -0.59 33.50
C SER A 132 -2.75 -1.71 33.41
N LEU A 133 -2.47 -2.88 33.98
CA LEU A 133 -3.42 -4.01 33.99
C LEU A 133 -4.81 -3.63 34.53
N PRO A 134 -4.95 -2.87 35.64
CA PRO A 134 -6.26 -2.43 36.11
C PRO A 134 -7.03 -1.55 35.11
N GLU A 135 -6.32 -0.73 34.33
CA GLU A 135 -6.96 0.09 33.29
C GLU A 135 -7.45 -0.76 32.13
N ILE A 136 -6.64 -1.73 31.67
CA ILE A 136 -7.03 -2.69 30.63
C ILE A 136 -8.29 -3.45 31.07
N GLU A 137 -8.31 -3.90 32.33
CA GLU A 137 -9.45 -4.62 32.90
C GLU A 137 -10.69 -3.73 33.08
N PHE A 138 -10.48 -2.44 33.37
CA PHE A 138 -11.57 -1.46 33.37
C PHE A 138 -12.17 -1.33 31.96
N TYR A 139 -11.35 -1.16 30.92
CA TYR A 139 -11.83 -1.06 29.54
C TYR A 139 -12.51 -2.34 29.07
N ARG A 140 -11.95 -3.52 29.39
CA ARG A 140 -12.58 -4.82 29.07
C ARG A 140 -13.99 -4.93 29.62
N ARG A 141 -14.19 -4.61 30.90
CA ARG A 141 -15.49 -4.74 31.58
C ARG A 141 -16.54 -3.72 31.12
N HIS A 142 -16.11 -2.55 30.65
CA HIS A 142 -17.02 -1.47 30.22
C HIS A 142 -17.08 -1.31 28.70
N ASN A 143 -16.42 -2.19 27.95
CA ASN A 143 -16.44 -2.18 26.50
C ASN A 143 -17.81 -2.63 25.98
N THR A 144 -18.40 -1.82 25.10
CA THR A 144 -19.68 -2.10 24.42
C THR A 144 -19.58 -2.03 22.90
N VAL A 145 -18.39 -1.70 22.37
CA VAL A 145 -18.19 -1.38 20.95
C VAL A 145 -17.28 -2.41 20.27
N LEU A 146 -16.21 -2.83 20.94
CA LEU A 146 -15.25 -3.78 20.38
C LEU A 146 -15.70 -5.21 20.66
N SER A 147 -15.32 -6.15 19.79
CA SER A 147 -15.51 -7.58 20.06
C SER A 147 -14.65 -8.05 21.23
N ALA A 148 -13.41 -7.58 21.31
CA ALA A 148 -12.46 -7.93 22.34
C ALA A 148 -11.40 -6.84 22.53
N ILE A 149 -10.73 -6.88 23.68
CA ILE A 149 -9.53 -6.09 23.95
C ILE A 149 -8.40 -7.07 24.26
N ILE A 150 -7.30 -6.95 23.51
CA ILE A 150 -6.05 -7.66 23.75
C ILE A 150 -4.99 -6.67 24.24
N ALA A 151 -4.04 -7.16 25.02
CA ALA A 151 -2.92 -6.37 25.51
C ALA A 151 -1.58 -7.01 25.12
N GLU A 152 -0.60 -6.17 24.82
CA GLU A 152 0.76 -6.57 24.49
C GLU A 152 1.72 -5.51 25.05
N THR A 153 2.83 -5.95 25.65
CA THR A 153 3.95 -5.07 25.97
C THR A 153 5.27 -5.82 25.82
N ASP A 154 6.25 -5.17 25.21
CA ASP A 154 7.61 -5.70 25.16
C ASP A 154 8.28 -5.51 26.50
N VAL A 155 8.97 -6.56 26.96
CA VAL A 155 9.72 -6.57 28.21
C VAL A 155 11.15 -7.04 27.90
N PRO A 156 12.17 -6.23 28.27
CA PRO A 156 13.54 -6.71 28.19
C PRO A 156 13.74 -7.83 29.23
N GLY A 157 14.42 -8.90 28.84
CA GLY A 157 14.77 -9.93 29.79
C GLY A 157 15.95 -10.78 29.37
N ILE A 158 16.36 -11.61 30.32
CA ILE A 158 17.42 -12.58 30.14
C ILE A 158 16.77 -13.96 30.10
N PHE A 159 17.00 -14.64 28.99
CA PHE A 159 16.59 -16.00 28.77
C PHE A 159 17.74 -16.93 29.14
N HIS A 160 17.44 -17.93 29.97
CA HIS A 160 18.40 -18.96 30.36
C HIS A 160 17.86 -20.32 29.91
N ALA A 161 18.35 -20.79 28.76
CA ALA A 161 18.20 -22.18 28.32
C ALA A 161 19.57 -22.72 27.85
N GLY A 162 20.37 -23.14 28.82
CA GLY A 162 21.75 -23.60 28.60
C GLY A 162 22.78 -22.46 28.64
N ASP A 163 22.59 -21.43 27.81
CA ASP A 163 23.39 -20.20 27.80
C ASP A 163 22.51 -18.99 28.13
N SER A 164 23.07 -17.97 28.78
CA SER A 164 22.39 -16.72 29.08
C SER A 164 22.36 -15.83 27.84
N GLU A 165 21.17 -15.61 27.29
CA GLU A 165 20.94 -14.72 26.15
C GLU A 165 20.05 -13.55 26.57
N SER A 166 20.43 -12.34 26.18
CA SER A 166 19.57 -11.17 26.34
C SER A 166 18.55 -11.18 25.20
N LEU A 167 17.29 -11.47 25.52
CA LEU A 167 16.21 -11.57 24.55
C LEU A 167 15.03 -10.72 25.00
N ALA A 168 14.46 -9.93 24.10
CA ALA A 168 13.18 -9.29 24.34
C ALA A 168 12.05 -10.32 24.19
N PHE A 169 11.14 -10.37 25.16
CA PHE A 169 9.91 -11.14 25.05
C PHE A 169 8.71 -10.22 25.23
N SER A 170 7.60 -10.57 24.59
CA SER A 170 6.36 -9.82 24.68
C SER A 170 5.44 -10.50 25.68
N LEU A 171 4.97 -9.74 26.66
CA LEU A 171 3.86 -10.17 27.52
C LEU A 171 2.57 -9.85 26.80
N VAL A 172 1.71 -10.85 26.67
CA VAL A 172 0.42 -10.74 25.99
C VAL A 172 -0.70 -11.21 26.91
N SER A 173 -1.90 -10.69 26.70
CA SER A 173 -3.09 -11.18 27.42
C SER A 173 -3.49 -12.59 27.00
N GLY A 174 -4.22 -13.30 27.85
CA GLY A 174 -4.60 -14.70 27.57
C GLY A 174 -5.35 -14.92 26.26
N ASN A 175 -6.28 -14.02 25.91
CA ASN A 175 -7.05 -14.09 24.66
C ASN A 175 -6.27 -13.64 23.39
N PHE A 176 -5.00 -13.23 23.50
CA PHE A 176 -4.26 -12.58 22.42
C PHE A 176 -4.22 -13.40 21.12
N PHE A 177 -3.80 -14.66 21.20
CA PHE A 177 -3.68 -15.52 20.02
C PHE A 177 -5.05 -15.88 19.42
N GLY A 178 -6.06 -16.09 20.28
CA GLY A 178 -7.42 -16.42 19.86
C GLY A 178 -8.09 -15.29 19.07
N GLU A 179 -7.97 -14.04 19.55
CA GLU A 179 -8.52 -12.87 18.86
C GLU A 179 -7.81 -12.57 17.54
N LEU A 180 -6.49 -12.80 17.47
CA LEU A 180 -5.73 -12.68 16.22
C LEU A 180 -5.97 -13.84 15.25
N GLY A 181 -6.74 -14.86 15.64
CA GLY A 181 -7.00 -16.04 14.80
C GLY A 181 -5.78 -16.95 14.61
N ILE A 182 -4.76 -16.80 15.45
CA ILE A 182 -3.52 -17.59 15.36
C ILE A 182 -3.81 -18.98 15.90
N THR A 183 -3.73 -19.97 15.03
CA THR A 183 -3.94 -21.37 15.37
C THR A 183 -2.60 -22.04 15.64
N PRO A 184 -2.41 -22.73 16.78
CA PRO A 184 -1.17 -23.47 17.01
C PRO A 184 -1.04 -24.62 16.00
N VAL A 185 0.11 -24.72 15.32
CA VAL A 185 0.39 -25.89 14.47
C VAL A 185 0.60 -27.14 15.34
N TYR A 186 1.05 -26.98 16.59
CA TYR A 186 1.13 -28.04 17.58
C TYR A 186 0.87 -27.48 18.99
N GLY A 187 0.32 -28.32 19.88
CA GLY A 187 -0.05 -28.06 21.29
C GLY A 187 -1.05 -26.93 21.54
N ARG A 188 -0.83 -26.11 22.58
CA ARG A 188 -1.74 -25.04 23.04
C ARG A 188 -1.07 -23.66 23.14
N MET A 189 -1.77 -22.65 22.64
CA MET A 189 -1.45 -21.24 22.86
C MET A 189 -1.80 -20.81 24.29
N LEU A 190 -1.42 -19.58 24.65
CA LEU A 190 -1.99 -18.90 25.82
C LEU A 190 -3.50 -18.74 25.65
N ASP A 191 -4.22 -18.91 26.75
CA ASP A 191 -5.66 -18.64 26.85
C ASP A 191 -5.99 -17.83 28.11
N GLU A 192 -7.28 -17.51 28.30
CA GLU A 192 -7.76 -16.70 29.44
C GLU A 192 -7.52 -17.34 30.81
N GLN A 193 -7.25 -18.65 30.88
CA GLN A 193 -6.92 -19.33 32.13
C GLN A 193 -5.48 -19.04 32.56
N ASP A 194 -4.57 -18.81 31.61
CA ASP A 194 -3.19 -18.44 31.88
C ASP A 194 -3.04 -16.97 32.36
N ASP A 195 -4.06 -16.14 32.15
CA ASP A 195 -4.12 -14.74 32.58
C ASP A 195 -4.71 -14.58 34.01
N GLN A 196 -5.09 -15.68 34.66
CA GLN A 196 -5.69 -15.65 35.99
C GLN A 196 -4.66 -15.38 37.10
N PRO A 197 -5.02 -14.65 38.17
CA PRO A 197 -4.15 -14.47 39.33
C PRO A 197 -3.66 -15.80 39.91
N GLY A 198 -2.34 -16.01 39.94
CA GLY A 198 -1.72 -17.24 40.45
C GLY A 198 -1.63 -18.38 39.44
N ALA A 199 -2.04 -18.18 38.18
CA ALA A 199 -1.80 -19.13 37.12
C ALA A 199 -0.28 -19.38 36.94
N PRO A 200 0.12 -20.63 36.65
CA PRO A 200 1.52 -20.93 36.36
C PRO A 200 1.95 -20.20 35.08
N PRO A 201 3.15 -19.59 35.04
CA PRO A 201 3.59 -18.85 33.87
C PRO A 201 3.84 -19.79 32.69
N VAL A 202 3.39 -19.36 31.52
CA VAL A 202 3.51 -20.10 30.26
C VAL A 202 4.13 -19.19 29.21
N ALA A 203 5.04 -19.74 28.40
CA ALA A 203 5.68 -19.02 27.30
C ALA A 203 5.40 -19.73 25.98
N VAL A 204 5.06 -18.97 24.95
CA VAL A 204 4.96 -19.48 23.57
C VAL A 204 6.21 -19.07 22.81
N LEU A 205 6.83 -20.01 22.11
CA LEU A 205 8.01 -19.74 21.28
C LEU A 205 7.59 -19.35 19.87
N SER A 206 8.22 -18.32 19.29
CA SER A 206 8.04 -18.06 17.87
C SER A 206 8.72 -19.16 17.04
N HIS A 207 8.17 -19.48 15.87
CA HIS A 207 8.76 -20.45 14.94
C HIS A 207 10.26 -20.18 14.67
N GLY A 208 10.62 -18.92 14.45
CA GLY A 208 12.00 -18.51 14.17
C GLY A 208 12.95 -18.83 15.33
N TYR A 209 12.54 -18.53 16.57
CA TYR A 209 13.35 -18.81 17.76
C TYR A 209 13.46 -20.31 18.03
N TRP A 210 12.38 -21.05 17.85
CA TRP A 210 12.37 -22.50 18.00
C TRP A 210 13.32 -23.19 17.01
N GLN A 211 13.30 -22.79 15.74
CA GLN A 211 14.23 -23.34 14.74
C GLN A 211 15.68 -22.97 15.03
N SER A 212 15.97 -21.70 15.37
CA SER A 212 17.35 -21.26 15.57
C SER A 212 17.98 -21.81 16.84
N ARG A 213 17.24 -21.83 17.96
CA ARG A 213 17.79 -22.22 19.28
C ARG A 213 17.65 -23.71 19.57
N PHE A 214 16.54 -24.31 19.16
CA PHE A 214 16.23 -25.71 19.47
C PHE A 214 16.32 -26.64 18.26
N SER A 215 16.85 -26.16 17.14
CA SER A 215 16.99 -26.94 15.89
C SER A 215 15.68 -27.59 15.42
N GLY A 216 14.55 -27.01 15.81
CA GLY A 216 13.25 -27.60 15.52
C GLY A 216 12.91 -28.87 16.32
N ASP A 217 13.44 -29.03 17.54
CA ASP A 217 13.14 -30.17 18.40
C ASP A 217 11.73 -30.05 19.03
N PRO A 218 10.77 -30.96 18.73
CA PRO A 218 9.47 -30.98 19.40
C PRO A 218 9.56 -31.37 20.88
N GLY A 219 10.68 -31.95 21.33
CA GLY A 219 10.90 -32.35 22.72
C GLY A 219 11.00 -31.18 23.72
N ILE A 220 11.15 -29.94 23.24
CA ILE A 220 11.18 -28.75 24.11
C ILE A 220 9.82 -28.41 24.72
N VAL A 221 8.76 -28.99 24.19
CA VAL A 221 7.39 -28.76 24.62
C VAL A 221 7.17 -29.27 26.04
N LEU A 222 6.43 -28.50 26.86
CA LEU A 222 6.18 -28.78 28.28
C LEU A 222 7.44 -28.81 29.16
N THR A 223 8.61 -28.50 28.60
CA THR A 223 9.81 -28.28 29.41
C THR A 223 9.73 -26.95 30.14
N THR A 224 10.50 -26.84 31.22
CA THR A 224 10.61 -25.60 31.99
C THR A 224 11.87 -24.87 31.58
N ILE A 225 11.70 -23.65 31.09
CA ILE A 225 12.75 -22.69 30.78
C ILE A 225 12.83 -21.63 31.89
N ARG A 226 13.96 -20.92 32.00
CA ARG A 226 14.09 -19.81 32.96
C ARG A 226 14.09 -18.47 32.23
N LEU A 227 13.11 -17.64 32.55
CA LEU A 227 13.00 -16.25 32.08
C LEU A 227 13.19 -15.33 33.28
N ASN A 228 14.24 -14.50 33.28
CA ASN A 228 14.59 -13.65 34.42
C ASN A 228 14.59 -14.42 35.76
N ASP A 229 15.24 -15.59 35.77
CA ASP A 229 15.28 -16.55 36.90
C ASP A 229 13.95 -17.15 37.36
N LYS A 230 12.84 -16.85 36.67
CA LYS A 230 11.54 -17.47 36.95
C LYS A 230 11.34 -18.71 36.07
N PRO A 231 10.94 -19.85 36.64
CA PRO A 231 10.59 -21.02 35.86
C PRO A 231 9.31 -20.74 35.07
N VAL A 232 9.34 -20.94 33.77
CA VAL A 232 8.21 -20.78 32.86
C VAL A 232 8.08 -22.05 32.04
N ARG A 233 6.85 -22.57 31.93
CA ARG A 233 6.61 -23.76 31.12
C ARG A 233 6.42 -23.34 29.68
N VAL A 234 7.10 -24.03 28.76
CA VAL A 234 6.90 -23.81 27.32
C VAL A 234 5.51 -24.33 26.93
N GLY A 235 4.61 -23.38 26.68
CA GLY A 235 3.38 -23.54 25.92
C GLY A 235 3.67 -23.55 24.43
N TYR A 236 2.73 -24.06 23.64
CA TYR A 236 2.98 -24.49 22.27
C TYR A 236 2.35 -23.49 21.29
N GLY A 237 3.13 -22.97 20.36
CA GLY A 237 2.60 -22.09 19.32
C GLY A 237 3.59 -21.98 18.18
N TRP A 238 3.09 -21.70 16.99
CA TRP A 238 3.89 -21.53 15.79
C TRP A 238 3.54 -20.21 15.14
#